data_AF-A0A7S1UPL6-F1
#
_entry.id   AF-A0A7S1UPL6-F1
#
_cell.length_a   1.000
_cell.length_b   1.000
_cell.length_c   1.000
_cell.angle_alpha   90.00
_cell.angle_beta   90.00
_cell.angle_gamma   90.00
#
_symmetry.space_group_name_H-M   'P 1'
#
loop_
_entity.id
_entity.type
_entity.pdbx_description
1 polymer ?
#
loop_
_entity_poly.entity_id
_entity_poly.type
_entity_poly.pdbx_seq_one_letter_code
_entity_poly.pdbx_strand_id
1 'polypeptide(L)'
;GNDRTMILSHGEIARAGNNVVLTWSGGGSQDPPEPTEPVVETPKPGVGNGPVFTVPFTAEAMEYSGYRELDNGEPGDCSDGNVDSWFLSGEAKNDCQSDCAIGWTTKDEYMEYDFETAGAMRVQVTARVASKDRKKFKMQLVGEDAGSGNINTPGGGWNAYKERTWDLDVSSGKHTLRVLFMEGAMNFCSVSVKQLGAGATEPSPDDVTPPPPPPPGPAPTFTVPFAADALDYTGFSDVDKSFGNCNDGNVDAMTLPDSSKNSCQSDCIIGWTSPKEYVEYAFRAESKSTIQVSAYVASDLDKTKEFRLELVGESKSAVLKTPGAGWFEFEVRTWKVDVEQGDHILRVVFVDGLTNLCSVKIN
;
A
#
# COMPACT_ATOMS: atom_id res chain seq x y z
N GLY A 1 -15.46 -30.45 48.85
CA GLY A 1 -16.54 -29.88 49.68
C GLY A 1 -16.36 -28.39 49.67
N ASN A 2 -17.17 -27.68 48.88
CA ASN A 2 -17.16 -26.23 48.83
C ASN A 2 -18.48 -25.76 49.45
N ASP A 3 -18.45 -25.49 50.75
CA ASP A 3 -19.56 -24.84 51.43
C ASP A 3 -19.73 -23.42 50.87
N ARG A 4 -20.79 -23.21 50.07
CA ARG A 4 -21.21 -21.88 49.67
C ARG A 4 -22.08 -21.31 50.78
N THR A 5 -21.48 -20.44 51.60
CA THR A 5 -22.24 -19.66 52.58
C THR A 5 -22.96 -18.52 51.85
N MET A 6 -24.28 -18.52 51.90
CA MET A 6 -25.12 -17.46 51.32
C MET A 6 -25.51 -16.49 52.44
N ILE A 7 -24.95 -15.27 52.42
CA ILE A 7 -25.28 -14.21 53.39
C ILE A 7 -26.35 -13.32 52.77
N LEU A 8 -27.53 -13.27 53.39
CA LEU A 8 -28.62 -12.38 52.99
C LEU A 8 -28.56 -11.11 53.86
N SER A 9 -28.31 -9.95 53.27
CA SER A 9 -28.40 -8.65 53.95
C SER A 9 -29.47 -7.76 53.31
N HIS A 10 -30.68 -7.80 53.88
CA HIS A 10 -31.67 -6.76 53.65
C HIS A 10 -32.60 -6.59 54.86
N GLY A 11 -32.97 -5.35 55.15
CA GLY A 11 -33.69 -4.91 56.36
C GLY A 11 -35.14 -5.40 56.49
N GLU A 12 -35.61 -6.29 55.61
CA GLU A 12 -36.99 -6.78 55.60
C GLU A 12 -37.16 -8.18 56.24
N ILE A 13 -36.07 -8.84 56.64
CA ILE A 13 -36.12 -10.14 57.33
C ILE A 13 -36.57 -10.00 58.81
N ALA A 14 -36.61 -8.78 59.36
CA ALA A 14 -37.01 -8.54 60.76
C ALA A 14 -38.54 -8.65 61.03
N ARG A 15 -39.37 -9.03 60.05
CA ARG A 15 -40.83 -9.17 60.24
C ARG A 15 -41.40 -10.56 59.95
N ALA A 16 -40.58 -11.52 59.55
CA ALA A 16 -40.99 -12.92 59.46
C ALA A 16 -40.39 -13.67 60.65
N GLY A 17 -41.23 -14.27 61.51
CA GLY A 17 -40.77 -15.19 62.54
C GLY A 17 -40.03 -16.40 61.94
N ASN A 18 -39.56 -17.31 62.82
CA ASN A 18 -38.56 -18.38 62.61
C ASN A 18 -38.70 -19.36 61.41
N ASN A 19 -39.61 -19.15 60.46
CA ASN A 19 -39.78 -20.02 59.30
C ASN A 19 -39.70 -19.21 57.99
N VAL A 20 -38.51 -19.16 57.39
CA VAL A 20 -38.35 -18.77 55.98
C VAL A 20 -38.51 -20.05 55.16
N VAL A 21 -39.62 -20.17 54.42
CA VAL A 21 -39.83 -21.27 53.48
C VAL A 21 -39.37 -20.79 52.10
N LEU A 22 -38.25 -21.33 51.62
CA LEU A 22 -37.79 -21.15 50.25
C LEU A 22 -38.45 -22.23 49.38
N THR A 23 -39.45 -21.89 48.58
CA THR A 23 -40.01 -22.81 47.59
C THR A 23 -39.29 -22.64 46.25
N TRP A 24 -38.59 -23.67 45.79
CA TRP A 24 -38.04 -23.75 44.43
C TRP A 24 -38.97 -24.59 43.57
N SER A 25 -39.61 -23.99 42.56
CA SER A 25 -40.35 -24.72 41.53
C SER A 25 -39.37 -25.15 40.43
N GLY A 26 -39.09 -26.46 40.37
CA GLY A 26 -38.28 -27.06 39.32
C GLY A 26 -38.98 -26.96 37.96
N GLY A 27 -38.62 -25.96 37.18
CA GLY A 27 -38.78 -25.98 35.73
C GLY A 27 -37.73 -26.92 35.13
N GLY A 28 -38.12 -27.69 34.12
CA GLY A 28 -37.35 -28.81 33.58
C GLY A 28 -35.86 -28.56 33.41
N SER A 29 -35.06 -29.56 33.75
CA SER A 29 -33.62 -29.60 33.53
C SER A 29 -33.33 -29.53 32.02
N GLN A 30 -33.23 -28.32 31.50
CA GLN A 30 -32.13 -28.04 30.60
C GLN A 30 -30.89 -28.08 31.50
N ASP A 31 -29.97 -28.99 31.21
CA ASP A 31 -28.61 -28.85 31.75
C ASP A 31 -28.20 -27.37 31.57
N PRO A 32 -27.59 -26.73 32.57
CA PRO A 32 -26.96 -25.43 32.30
C PRO A 32 -26.11 -25.66 31.05
N PRO A 33 -26.21 -24.79 30.02
CA PRO A 33 -25.38 -24.97 28.84
C PRO A 33 -23.98 -25.17 29.37
N GLU A 34 -23.40 -26.32 29.03
CA GLU A 34 -21.99 -26.60 29.23
C GLU A 34 -21.28 -25.30 28.89
N PRO A 35 -20.45 -24.72 29.79
CA PRO A 35 -19.79 -23.46 29.51
C PRO A 35 -19.19 -23.65 28.14
N THR A 36 -19.75 -22.96 27.15
CA THR A 36 -19.35 -23.16 25.76
C THR A 36 -17.88 -22.87 25.81
N GLU A 37 -17.05 -23.90 25.60
CA GLU A 37 -15.63 -23.68 25.38
C GLU A 37 -15.58 -22.49 24.41
N PRO A 38 -14.80 -21.44 24.71
CA PRO A 38 -14.72 -20.31 23.79
C PRO A 38 -14.49 -20.94 22.43
N VAL A 39 -15.42 -20.67 21.51
CA VAL A 39 -15.32 -21.18 20.15
C VAL A 39 -14.00 -20.61 19.68
N VAL A 40 -12.97 -21.45 19.67
CA VAL A 40 -11.71 -21.15 19.00
C VAL A 40 -12.15 -21.14 17.55
N GLU A 41 -12.57 -19.97 17.07
CA GLU A 41 -12.74 -19.78 15.64
C GLU A 41 -11.43 -20.21 15.02
N THR A 42 -11.49 -21.27 14.22
CA THR A 42 -10.29 -21.82 13.61
C THR A 42 -9.63 -20.69 12.84
N PRO A 43 -8.34 -20.37 13.11
CA PRO A 43 -7.64 -19.30 12.44
C PRO A 43 -7.70 -19.50 10.93
N LYS A 44 -8.45 -18.63 10.25
CA LYS A 44 -8.73 -18.78 8.83
C LYS A 44 -7.87 -17.81 8.05
N PRO A 45 -7.14 -18.27 7.00
CA PRO A 45 -6.62 -17.38 5.98
C PRO A 45 -7.73 -16.44 5.49
N GLY A 46 -7.52 -15.15 5.63
CA GLY A 46 -8.42 -14.12 5.18
C GLY A 46 -7.97 -13.55 3.83
N VAL A 47 -8.94 -13.02 3.09
CA VAL A 47 -8.67 -12.22 1.88
C VAL A 47 -8.64 -10.76 2.32
N GLY A 48 -7.52 -10.09 2.06
CA GLY A 48 -7.40 -8.64 2.19
C GLY A 48 -7.88 -7.94 0.92
N ASN A 49 -8.14 -6.64 1.02
CA ASN A 49 -8.54 -5.81 -0.12
C ASN A 49 -7.36 -5.06 -0.75
N GLY A 50 -6.12 -5.46 -0.44
CA GLY A 50 -4.91 -4.85 -0.98
C GLY A 50 -4.84 -4.94 -2.51
N PRO A 51 -4.24 -3.94 -3.17
CA PRO A 51 -4.10 -3.93 -4.62
C PRO A 51 -3.06 -4.95 -5.08
N VAL A 52 -3.00 -5.17 -6.39
CA VAL A 52 -1.88 -5.88 -7.03
C VAL A 52 -0.83 -4.85 -7.43
N PHE A 53 0.37 -4.94 -6.88
CA PHE A 53 1.45 -3.99 -7.11
C PHE A 53 2.26 -4.31 -8.39
N THR A 54 2.98 -3.33 -8.93
CA THR A 54 3.99 -3.53 -9.99
C THR A 54 5.36 -3.11 -9.49
N VAL A 55 6.42 -3.85 -9.80
CA VAL A 55 7.78 -3.49 -9.38
C VAL A 55 8.30 -2.25 -10.14
N PRO A 56 8.86 -1.22 -9.48
CA PRO A 56 9.09 -1.11 -8.03
C PRO A 56 7.86 -0.59 -7.27
N PHE A 57 7.64 -1.10 -6.06
CA PHE A 57 6.58 -0.62 -5.17
C PHE A 57 7.03 -0.53 -3.72
N THR A 58 6.28 0.21 -2.92
CA THR A 58 6.26 0.15 -1.45
C THR A 58 4.81 0.02 -1.04
N ALA A 59 4.49 -1.04 -0.31
CA ALA A 59 3.19 -1.30 0.26
C ALA A 59 3.25 -1.03 1.78
N GLU A 60 2.29 -0.28 2.29
CA GLU A 60 2.08 -0.15 3.73
C GLU A 60 1.63 -1.48 4.34
N ALA A 61 1.83 -1.65 5.64
CA ALA A 61 1.47 -2.88 6.32
C ALA A 61 -0.01 -3.23 6.13
N MET A 62 -0.88 -2.22 6.02
CA MET A 62 -2.33 -2.41 5.88
C MET A 62 -2.81 -2.72 4.46
N GLU A 63 -1.95 -2.61 3.45
CA GLU A 63 -2.31 -2.85 2.04
C GLU A 63 -2.14 -4.32 1.63
N TYR A 64 -2.32 -5.25 2.57
CA TYR A 64 -2.20 -6.68 2.30
C TYR A 64 -3.39 -7.20 1.46
N SER A 65 -3.11 -8.13 0.55
CA SER A 65 -4.11 -8.86 -0.24
C SER A 65 -4.54 -10.17 0.43
N GLY A 66 -3.76 -10.65 1.39
CA GLY A 66 -4.07 -11.84 2.19
C GLY A 66 -3.43 -11.78 3.56
N TYR A 67 -4.01 -12.49 4.53
CA TYR A 67 -3.48 -12.52 5.89
C TYR A 67 -3.84 -13.83 6.59
N ARG A 68 -3.16 -14.09 7.69
CA ARG A 68 -3.58 -15.05 8.70
C ARG A 68 -3.38 -14.43 10.06
N GLU A 69 -4.50 -14.25 10.75
CA GLU A 69 -4.61 -13.84 12.14
C GLU A 69 -4.87 -15.09 13.00
N LEU A 70 -4.14 -15.27 14.10
CA LEU A 70 -4.17 -16.48 14.93
C LEU A 70 -4.77 -16.28 16.29
N ASP A 71 -4.89 -15.04 16.75
CA ASP A 71 -5.60 -14.73 17.97
C ASP A 71 -6.92 -14.00 17.69
N ASN A 72 -7.72 -13.85 18.75
CA ASN A 72 -8.92 -13.03 18.67
C ASN A 72 -8.40 -11.59 18.66
N GLY A 73 -8.00 -11.11 17.48
CA GLY A 73 -7.22 -9.89 17.31
C GLY A 73 -7.65 -8.80 18.27
N GLU A 74 -6.69 -8.00 18.73
CA GLU A 74 -6.98 -6.66 19.19
C GLU A 74 -7.07 -5.81 17.92
N PRO A 75 -8.26 -5.64 17.28
CA PRO A 75 -8.41 -4.76 16.14
C PRO A 75 -8.15 -3.34 16.64
N GLY A 76 -6.89 -2.94 16.71
CA GLY A 76 -6.59 -1.57 17.02
C GLY A 76 -7.03 -0.70 15.86
N ASP A 77 -6.95 0.59 16.10
CA ASP A 77 -7.82 1.59 15.48
C ASP A 77 -7.57 1.83 13.97
N CYS A 78 -6.69 1.06 13.34
CA CYS A 78 -6.17 1.24 11.98
C CYS A 78 -6.82 0.34 10.90
N SER A 79 -7.73 -0.57 11.27
CA SER A 79 -8.33 -1.50 10.32
C SER A 79 -9.80 -1.80 10.60
N ASP A 80 -10.49 -2.39 9.63
CA ASP A 80 -11.83 -2.97 9.78
C ASP A 80 -11.89 -4.18 10.75
N GLY A 81 -10.77 -4.48 11.41
CA GLY A 81 -10.67 -5.36 12.57
C GLY A 81 -10.21 -6.78 12.30
N ASN A 82 -9.50 -6.99 11.19
CA ASN A 82 -9.09 -8.31 10.73
C ASN A 82 -7.70 -8.76 11.22
N VAL A 83 -6.86 -7.81 11.65
CA VAL A 83 -5.48 -8.06 12.12
C VAL A 83 -5.15 -7.11 13.26
N ASP A 84 -4.19 -7.50 14.09
CA ASP A 84 -3.61 -6.64 15.11
C ASP A 84 -2.92 -5.43 14.47
N SER A 85 -3.50 -4.25 14.66
CA SER A 85 -2.99 -2.99 14.07
C SER A 85 -3.08 -1.86 15.07
N TRP A 86 -2.32 -0.78 14.90
CA TRP A 86 -2.47 0.43 15.72
C TRP A 86 -2.02 1.71 15.04
N PHE A 87 -2.57 2.84 15.51
CA PHE A 87 -2.13 4.16 15.11
C PHE A 87 -0.76 4.51 15.68
N LEU A 88 0.13 4.88 14.78
CA LEU A 88 1.43 5.40 15.10
C LEU A 88 1.35 6.90 15.41
N SER A 89 2.14 7.34 16.38
CA SER A 89 2.29 8.76 16.70
C SER A 89 3.73 9.10 17.06
N GLY A 90 4.05 10.39 16.99
CA GLY A 90 5.36 10.92 17.33
C GLY A 90 6.50 10.27 16.55
N GLU A 91 7.54 9.85 17.27
CA GLU A 91 8.74 9.23 16.66
C GLU A 91 8.41 7.91 15.94
N ALA A 92 7.45 7.13 16.43
CA ALA A 92 7.08 5.85 15.82
C ALA A 92 6.48 6.04 14.41
N LYS A 93 5.65 7.07 14.22
CA LYS A 93 5.09 7.45 12.92
C LYS A 93 6.18 7.90 11.96
N ASN A 94 7.13 8.71 12.43
CA ASN A 94 8.25 9.16 11.60
C ASN A 94 9.17 7.99 11.21
N ASP A 95 9.40 7.05 12.13
CA ASP A 95 10.23 5.87 11.89
C ASP A 95 9.56 4.85 10.99
N CYS A 96 8.25 4.65 11.06
CA CYS A 96 7.52 3.76 10.16
C CYS A 96 7.24 4.42 8.79
N GLN A 97 7.01 5.74 8.77
CA GLN A 97 6.56 6.50 7.59
C GLN A 97 5.15 6.12 7.10
N SER A 98 4.32 5.57 8.00
CA SER A 98 2.88 5.34 7.84
C SER A 98 2.16 5.75 9.13
N ASP A 99 0.88 6.05 9.02
CA ASP A 99 -0.03 6.28 10.15
C ASP A 99 -0.38 4.99 10.90
N CYS A 100 -0.23 3.84 10.24
CA CYS A 100 -0.63 2.55 10.75
C CYS A 100 0.51 1.53 10.69
N ALA A 101 0.52 0.61 11.64
CA ALA A 101 1.36 -0.57 11.59
C ALA A 101 0.58 -1.78 12.07
N ILE A 102 0.97 -2.94 11.56
CA ILE A 102 0.60 -4.23 12.15
C ILE A 102 1.49 -4.43 13.37
N GLY A 103 0.88 -4.79 14.49
CA GLY A 103 1.55 -4.94 15.78
C GLY A 103 1.22 -6.28 16.41
N TRP A 104 1.83 -6.57 17.56
CA TRP A 104 1.48 -7.70 18.47
C TRP A 104 1.43 -9.11 17.87
N THR A 105 1.83 -9.27 16.62
CA THR A 105 1.79 -10.51 15.84
C THR A 105 1.99 -11.80 16.65
N THR A 106 1.15 -12.80 16.47
CA THR A 106 1.37 -14.13 17.00
C THR A 106 2.25 -14.98 16.06
N LYS A 107 2.95 -15.95 16.66
CA LYS A 107 3.77 -16.90 15.93
C LYS A 107 2.96 -17.63 14.85
N ASP A 108 3.49 -17.65 13.62
CA ASP A 108 2.99 -18.30 12.40
C ASP A 108 1.83 -17.57 11.70
N GLU A 109 1.56 -16.32 12.10
CA GLU A 109 0.79 -15.34 11.32
C GLU A 109 1.57 -14.81 10.12
N TYR A 110 0.85 -14.27 9.15
CA TYR A 110 1.46 -13.66 7.99
C TYR A 110 0.61 -12.59 7.34
N MET A 111 1.29 -11.75 6.56
CA MET A 111 0.71 -10.82 5.60
C MET A 111 1.18 -11.16 4.20
N GLU A 112 0.29 -11.04 3.22
CA GLU A 112 0.52 -11.31 1.80
C GLU A 112 0.29 -10.07 0.95
N TYR A 113 1.15 -9.88 -0.05
CA TYR A 113 1.12 -8.78 -0.99
C TYR A 113 1.25 -9.35 -2.39
N ASP A 114 0.22 -9.15 -3.21
CA ASP A 114 0.25 -9.57 -4.61
C ASP A 114 0.98 -8.53 -5.45
N PHE A 115 1.90 -8.98 -6.30
CA PHE A 115 2.61 -8.11 -7.21
C PHE A 115 2.88 -8.80 -8.54
N GLU A 116 3.17 -8.00 -9.56
CA GLU A 116 3.47 -8.47 -10.90
C GLU A 116 4.81 -7.92 -11.40
N THR A 117 5.51 -8.75 -12.17
CA THR A 117 6.78 -8.42 -12.83
C THR A 117 6.60 -8.54 -14.35
N ALA A 118 6.98 -7.48 -15.08
CA ALA A 118 6.89 -7.47 -16.55
C ALA A 118 7.90 -8.42 -17.23
N GLY A 119 8.95 -8.81 -16.51
CA GLY A 119 10.04 -9.65 -16.99
C GLY A 119 10.76 -10.31 -15.82
N ALA A 120 11.55 -11.34 -16.11
CA ALA A 120 12.43 -11.91 -15.11
C ALA A 120 13.44 -10.85 -14.66
N MET A 121 13.57 -10.63 -13.36
CA MET A 121 14.41 -9.57 -12.81
C MET A 121 14.96 -9.95 -11.45
N ARG A 122 16.14 -9.42 -11.14
CA ARG A 122 16.68 -9.45 -9.79
C ARG A 122 16.07 -8.31 -8.99
N VAL A 123 15.53 -8.59 -7.82
CA VAL A 123 14.91 -7.60 -6.94
C VAL A 123 15.50 -7.67 -5.54
N GLN A 124 15.36 -6.55 -4.82
CA GLN A 124 15.52 -6.46 -3.39
C GLN A 124 14.15 -6.24 -2.77
N VAL A 125 13.73 -7.20 -1.95
CA VAL A 125 12.59 -7.07 -1.06
C VAL A 125 13.07 -6.46 0.25
N THR A 126 12.40 -5.45 0.75
CA THR A 126 12.72 -4.79 2.02
C THR A 126 11.49 -4.76 2.91
N ALA A 127 11.56 -5.43 4.07
CA ALA A 127 10.55 -5.32 5.12
C ALA A 127 11.02 -4.35 6.20
N ARG A 128 10.12 -3.47 6.64
CA ARG A 128 10.35 -2.52 7.74
C ARG A 128 9.67 -3.05 9.01
N VAL A 129 10.48 -3.44 9.99
CA VAL A 129 10.02 -4.17 11.19
C VAL A 129 10.61 -3.58 12.47
N ALA A 130 9.91 -3.77 13.59
CA ALA A 130 10.37 -3.43 14.93
C ALA A 130 10.02 -4.55 15.92
N SER A 131 10.75 -4.62 17.03
CA SER A 131 10.44 -5.54 18.12
C SER A 131 11.25 -5.15 19.36
N LYS A 132 10.75 -5.48 20.55
CA LYS A 132 11.47 -5.26 21.80
C LYS A 132 12.78 -6.05 21.86
N ASP A 133 12.72 -7.35 21.61
CA ASP A 133 13.87 -8.25 21.52
C ASP A 133 14.04 -8.73 20.07
N ARG A 134 15.21 -9.28 19.70
CA ARG A 134 15.36 -9.89 18.36
C ARG A 134 14.40 -11.07 18.22
N LYS A 135 13.58 -11.03 17.17
CA LYS A 135 12.61 -12.04 16.77
C LYS A 135 12.89 -12.49 15.35
N LYS A 136 12.42 -13.69 14.99
CA LYS A 136 12.55 -14.20 13.64
C LYS A 136 11.28 -14.01 12.82
N PHE A 137 11.48 -13.62 11.58
CA PHE A 137 10.48 -13.65 10.52
C PHE A 137 11.14 -14.13 9.23
N LYS A 138 10.34 -14.37 8.20
CA LYS A 138 10.83 -14.70 6.87
C LYS A 138 9.98 -14.03 5.80
N MET A 139 10.59 -13.74 4.66
CA MET A 139 9.91 -13.32 3.43
C MET A 139 9.98 -14.48 2.43
N GLN A 140 8.90 -14.76 1.71
CA GLN A 140 8.86 -15.83 0.72
C GLN A 140 7.86 -15.53 -0.40
N LEU A 141 8.08 -16.09 -1.59
CA LEU A 141 7.07 -16.12 -2.64
C LEU A 141 6.21 -17.37 -2.47
N VAL A 142 4.89 -17.19 -2.39
CA VAL A 142 3.95 -18.28 -2.13
C VAL A 142 3.84 -19.20 -3.34
N GLY A 143 4.00 -20.51 -3.13
CA GLY A 143 3.95 -21.50 -4.21
C GLY A 143 5.26 -21.65 -4.99
N GLU A 144 6.31 -20.91 -4.59
CA GLU A 144 7.63 -20.94 -5.20
C GLU A 144 8.68 -21.42 -4.18
N ASP A 145 9.77 -22.03 -4.68
CA ASP A 145 10.93 -22.38 -3.84
C ASP A 145 11.87 -21.17 -3.66
N ALA A 146 11.30 -20.06 -3.20
CA ALA A 146 11.99 -18.78 -3.01
C ALA A 146 11.65 -18.20 -1.64
N GLY A 147 12.61 -18.26 -0.71
CA GLY A 147 12.47 -17.69 0.63
C GLY A 147 13.77 -17.12 1.18
N SER A 148 13.66 -16.11 2.03
CA SER A 148 14.80 -15.42 2.63
C SER A 148 15.57 -16.25 3.67
N GLY A 149 15.04 -17.40 4.07
CA GLY A 149 15.38 -18.03 5.35
C GLY A 149 14.98 -17.15 6.53
N ASN A 150 15.54 -17.42 7.71
CA ASN A 150 15.21 -16.70 8.93
C ASN A 150 15.94 -15.34 8.98
N ILE A 151 15.19 -14.26 9.06
CA ILE A 151 15.69 -12.90 9.26
C ILE A 151 15.39 -12.47 10.71
N ASN A 152 16.35 -11.80 11.35
CA ASN A 152 16.15 -11.20 12.66
C ASN A 152 15.63 -9.76 12.55
N THR A 153 14.60 -9.43 13.33
CA THR A 153 14.18 -8.05 13.62
C THR A 153 15.30 -7.27 14.35
N PRO A 154 15.22 -5.93 14.46
CA PRO A 154 16.28 -5.14 15.12
C PRO A 154 16.44 -5.38 16.62
N GLY A 155 15.36 -5.67 17.37
CA GLY A 155 15.42 -5.80 18.83
C GLY A 155 15.77 -4.49 19.55
N GLY A 156 15.31 -3.36 19.00
CA GLY A 156 15.59 -2.02 19.52
C GLY A 156 14.45 -1.37 20.31
N GLY A 157 13.34 -2.09 20.51
CA GLY A 157 12.10 -1.55 21.05
C GLY A 157 10.93 -1.67 20.06
N TRP A 158 9.71 -1.61 20.58
CA TRP A 158 8.46 -1.76 19.81
C TRP A 158 8.30 -0.72 18.69
N ASN A 159 8.86 0.47 18.87
CA ASN A 159 8.72 1.58 17.93
C ASN A 159 10.02 1.86 17.15
N ALA A 160 11.05 1.02 17.31
CA ALA A 160 12.36 1.22 16.70
C ALA A 160 12.44 0.50 15.34
N TYR A 161 11.69 0.99 14.36
CA TYR A 161 11.59 0.38 13.04
C TYR A 161 12.90 0.46 12.26
N LYS A 162 13.29 -0.66 11.65
CA LYS A 162 14.45 -0.76 10.75
C LYS A 162 14.14 -1.69 9.58
N GLU A 163 14.82 -1.42 8.47
CA GLU A 163 14.73 -2.20 7.25
C GLU A 163 15.51 -3.50 7.34
N ARG A 164 14.99 -4.53 6.69
CA ARG A 164 15.62 -5.82 6.48
C ARG A 164 15.39 -6.24 5.04
N THR A 165 16.46 -6.64 4.37
CA THR A 165 16.45 -6.89 2.95
C THR A 165 16.60 -8.37 2.63
N TRP A 166 16.05 -8.76 1.48
CA TRP A 166 16.22 -10.06 0.87
C TRP A 166 16.28 -9.87 -0.65
N ASP A 167 17.40 -10.24 -1.25
CA ASP A 167 17.58 -10.19 -2.70
C ASP A 167 17.25 -11.54 -3.31
N LEU A 168 16.48 -11.54 -4.40
CA LEU A 168 16.13 -12.75 -5.14
C LEU A 168 15.96 -12.46 -6.63
N ASP A 169 16.04 -13.51 -7.44
CA ASP A 169 15.60 -13.47 -8.83
C ASP A 169 14.12 -13.88 -8.88
N VAL A 170 13.31 -13.07 -9.54
CA VAL A 170 11.87 -13.27 -9.70
C VAL A 170 11.59 -13.49 -11.18
N SER A 171 10.80 -14.51 -11.51
CA SER A 171 10.36 -14.72 -12.90
C SER A 171 9.41 -13.61 -13.35
N SER A 172 9.04 -13.59 -14.63
CA SER A 172 7.94 -12.74 -15.09
C SER A 172 6.59 -13.30 -14.62
N GLY A 173 5.64 -12.43 -14.28
CA GLY A 173 4.26 -12.82 -14.00
C GLY A 173 3.75 -12.35 -12.66
N LYS A 174 2.71 -13.03 -12.15
CA LYS A 174 2.09 -12.72 -10.86
C LYS A 174 2.77 -13.50 -9.74
N HIS A 175 2.97 -12.82 -8.63
CA HIS A 175 3.63 -13.34 -7.45
C HIS A 175 2.89 -12.88 -6.20
N THR A 176 2.92 -13.71 -5.16
CA THR A 176 2.41 -13.34 -3.83
C THR A 176 3.58 -13.35 -2.86
N LEU A 177 3.96 -12.17 -2.37
CA LEU A 177 4.98 -12.02 -1.34
C LEU A 177 4.35 -12.21 0.03
N ARG A 178 4.82 -13.20 0.80
CA ARG A 178 4.41 -13.42 2.19
C ARG A 178 5.49 -12.99 3.16
N VAL A 179 5.12 -12.15 4.13
CA VAL A 179 5.88 -11.88 5.35
C VAL A 179 5.33 -12.78 6.46
N LEU A 180 6.08 -13.81 6.88
CA LEU A 180 5.67 -14.76 7.94
C LEU A 180 6.38 -14.45 9.26
N PHE A 181 5.60 -14.23 10.31
CA PHE A 181 6.07 -13.95 11.66
C PHE A 181 6.38 -15.25 12.41
N MET A 182 7.63 -15.73 12.35
CA MET A 182 7.98 -17.07 12.86
C MET A 182 8.00 -17.20 14.38
N GLU A 183 8.22 -16.10 15.10
CA GLU A 183 8.28 -16.06 16.57
C GLU A 183 7.23 -15.11 17.18
N GLY A 184 6.46 -14.38 16.35
CA GLY A 184 5.53 -13.33 16.78
C GLY A 184 6.21 -12.20 17.55
N ALA A 185 5.43 -11.47 18.35
CA ALA A 185 5.84 -10.38 19.23
C ALA A 185 6.73 -9.36 18.49
N MET A 186 6.29 -8.95 17.30
CA MET A 186 6.93 -7.91 16.49
C MET A 186 5.89 -7.00 15.83
N ASN A 187 6.36 -5.83 15.42
CA ASN A 187 5.59 -4.87 14.65
C ASN A 187 6.13 -4.81 13.22
N PHE A 188 5.23 -4.65 12.27
CA PHE A 188 5.50 -4.60 10.84
C PHE A 188 4.82 -3.37 10.23
N CYS A 189 5.58 -2.64 9.43
CA CYS A 189 5.22 -1.31 8.97
C CYS A 189 5.00 -1.23 7.47
N SER A 190 5.88 -1.84 6.69
CA SER A 190 5.80 -1.81 5.23
C SER A 190 6.69 -2.86 4.60
N VAL A 191 6.40 -3.18 3.35
CA VAL A 191 7.26 -3.97 2.48
C VAL A 191 7.47 -3.23 1.16
N SER A 192 8.67 -3.30 0.61
CA SER A 192 8.96 -2.74 -0.72
C SER A 192 9.72 -3.74 -1.57
N VAL A 193 9.52 -3.65 -2.88
CA VAL A 193 10.27 -4.44 -3.86
C VAL A 193 10.87 -3.47 -4.85
N LYS A 194 12.19 -3.52 -5.01
CA LYS A 194 12.94 -2.68 -5.94
C LYS A 194 13.76 -3.56 -6.86
N GLN A 195 13.75 -3.26 -8.15
CA GLN A 195 14.64 -3.92 -9.08
C GLN A 195 16.10 -3.59 -8.72
N LEU A 196 16.92 -4.61 -8.56
CA LEU A 196 18.37 -4.47 -8.51
C LEU A 196 18.88 -4.40 -9.94
N GLY A 197 19.69 -3.39 -10.24
CA GLY A 197 20.32 -3.25 -11.56
C GLY A 197 20.98 -4.57 -11.95
N ALA A 198 20.83 -4.97 -13.21
CA ALA A 198 21.29 -6.27 -13.71
C ALA A 198 22.74 -6.50 -13.28
N GLY A 199 22.94 -7.42 -12.34
CA GLY A 199 24.25 -7.95 -12.03
C GLY A 199 24.78 -8.60 -13.30
N ALA A 200 25.89 -8.08 -13.81
CA ALA A 200 26.58 -8.62 -14.96
C ALA A 200 27.03 -10.06 -14.68
N THR A 201 26.22 -11.02 -15.09
CA THR A 201 26.72 -12.29 -15.59
C THR A 201 26.19 -12.44 -17.00
N GLU A 202 27.04 -12.00 -17.93
CA GLU A 202 26.94 -12.18 -19.37
C GLU A 202 26.75 -13.67 -19.70
N PRO A 203 25.65 -14.09 -20.35
CA PRO A 203 25.58 -15.40 -20.96
C PRO A 203 26.47 -15.45 -22.21
N SER A 204 27.22 -16.54 -22.32
CA SER A 204 28.19 -16.85 -23.38
C SER A 204 27.61 -16.67 -24.79
N PRO A 205 28.36 -16.10 -25.75
CA PRO A 205 27.88 -15.81 -27.09
C PRO A 205 27.99 -17.05 -27.98
N ASP A 206 27.10 -18.02 -27.83
CA ASP A 206 26.92 -19.13 -28.79
C ASP A 206 25.54 -19.80 -28.60
N ASP A 207 24.44 -19.03 -28.74
CA ASP A 207 23.19 -19.57 -29.30
C ASP A 207 22.23 -18.43 -29.68
N VAL A 208 22.28 -17.98 -30.94
CA VAL A 208 21.34 -16.98 -31.47
C VAL A 208 20.12 -17.70 -31.99
N THR A 209 19.04 -17.70 -31.20
CA THR A 209 17.68 -17.66 -31.75
C THR A 209 17.08 -16.29 -31.45
N PRO A 210 16.51 -15.59 -32.45
CA PRO A 210 15.95 -14.26 -32.24
C PRO A 210 14.80 -14.34 -31.22
N PRO A 211 14.67 -13.35 -30.32
CA PRO A 211 13.61 -13.35 -29.33
C PRO A 211 12.24 -13.33 -30.03
N PRO A 212 11.25 -14.07 -29.51
CA PRO A 212 9.88 -13.94 -30.00
C PRO A 212 9.39 -12.50 -29.78
N PRO A 213 8.55 -11.97 -30.68
CA PRO A 213 8.02 -10.62 -30.54
C PRO A 213 7.29 -10.48 -29.19
N PRO A 214 7.33 -9.29 -28.55
CA PRO A 214 6.65 -9.08 -27.28
C PRO A 214 5.17 -9.45 -27.39
N PRO A 215 4.56 -10.02 -26.33
CA PRO A 215 3.12 -10.21 -26.29
C PRO A 215 2.43 -8.87 -26.60
N PRO A 216 1.28 -8.85 -27.28
CA PRO A 216 0.53 -7.61 -27.42
C PRO A 216 0.08 -7.18 -26.02
N GLY A 217 0.79 -6.22 -25.44
CA GLY A 217 0.31 -5.46 -24.30
C GLY A 217 -0.99 -4.73 -24.68
N PRO A 218 -1.78 -4.26 -23.70
CA PRO A 218 -2.89 -3.35 -23.98
C PRO A 218 -2.38 -2.23 -24.89
N ALA A 219 -3.15 -1.91 -25.93
CA ALA A 219 -2.75 -0.95 -26.97
C ALA A 219 -2.25 0.38 -26.35
N PRO A 220 -1.19 1.01 -26.89
CA PRO A 220 -0.70 2.28 -26.35
C PRO A 220 -1.74 3.37 -26.56
N THR A 221 -2.05 4.14 -25.52
CA THR A 221 -3.12 5.15 -25.61
C THR A 221 -2.66 6.50 -26.17
N PHE A 222 -1.36 6.75 -26.37
CA PHE A 222 -0.88 7.93 -27.10
C PHE A 222 0.31 7.63 -28.00
N THR A 223 0.46 8.37 -29.10
CA THR A 223 1.66 8.33 -29.97
C THR A 223 2.31 9.71 -29.97
N VAL A 224 3.63 9.79 -29.87
CA VAL A 224 4.34 11.08 -29.88
C VAL A 224 4.23 11.74 -31.26
N PRO A 225 3.86 13.03 -31.36
CA PRO A 225 3.50 13.94 -30.28
C PRO A 225 2.03 13.81 -29.85
N PHE A 226 1.74 14.03 -28.56
CA PHE A 226 0.38 14.02 -28.03
C PHE A 226 0.16 15.10 -26.97
N ALA A 227 -1.10 15.40 -26.72
CA ALA A 227 -1.60 16.11 -25.54
C ALA A 227 -2.70 15.25 -24.91
N ALA A 228 -2.69 15.16 -23.59
CA ALA A 228 -3.63 14.38 -22.79
C ALA A 228 -4.14 15.26 -21.64
N ASP A 229 -5.44 15.18 -21.37
CA ASP A 229 -6.00 15.80 -20.17
C ASP A 229 -5.47 15.07 -18.93
N ALA A 230 -5.48 15.73 -17.77
CA ALA A 230 -4.99 15.12 -16.53
C ALA A 230 -5.66 13.77 -16.23
N LEU A 231 -6.95 13.64 -16.56
CA LEU A 231 -7.75 12.44 -16.32
C LEU A 231 -7.62 11.35 -17.41
N ASP A 232 -6.90 11.60 -18.50
CA ASP A 232 -6.62 10.58 -19.54
C ASP A 232 -5.49 9.61 -19.12
N TYR A 233 -5.25 9.48 -17.81
CA TYR A 233 -4.24 8.58 -17.29
C TYR A 233 -4.60 7.12 -17.58
N THR A 234 -3.56 6.31 -17.68
CA THR A 234 -3.61 4.87 -17.93
C THR A 234 -3.26 4.04 -16.70
N GLY A 235 -2.65 4.68 -15.70
CA GLY A 235 -2.33 4.12 -14.39
C GLY A 235 -2.29 5.24 -13.36
N PHE A 236 -2.46 4.89 -12.08
CA PHE A 236 -2.51 5.87 -11.00
C PHE A 236 -2.16 5.19 -9.66
N SER A 237 -1.86 6.02 -8.66
CA SER A 237 -1.88 5.66 -7.24
C SER A 237 -2.42 6.87 -6.49
N ASP A 238 -3.56 6.67 -5.85
CA ASP A 238 -4.20 7.59 -4.92
C ASP A 238 -4.06 6.94 -3.54
N VAL A 239 -3.46 7.66 -2.59
CA VAL A 239 -3.10 7.12 -1.27
C VAL A 239 -4.15 7.44 -0.21
N ASP A 240 -5.14 8.24 -0.57
CA ASP A 240 -6.24 8.57 0.33
C ASP A 240 -7.59 8.31 -0.35
N LYS A 241 -8.64 8.90 0.21
CA LYS A 241 -9.99 8.65 -0.28
C LYS A 241 -10.26 9.72 -1.33
N SER A 242 -10.35 9.34 -2.59
CA SER A 242 -10.61 10.27 -3.69
C SER A 242 -11.71 11.31 -3.36
N PHE A 243 -11.30 12.56 -3.42
CA PHE A 243 -12.03 13.78 -3.10
C PHE A 243 -12.35 14.57 -4.37
N GLY A 244 -13.30 15.48 -4.23
CA GLY A 244 -13.64 16.46 -5.25
C GLY A 244 -15.02 16.23 -5.86
N ASN A 245 -15.26 16.91 -6.96
CA ASN A 245 -16.59 17.04 -7.58
C ASN A 245 -16.58 16.84 -9.09
N CYS A 246 -15.43 16.44 -9.65
CA CYS A 246 -15.40 15.96 -11.02
C CYS A 246 -14.95 14.52 -11.07
N ASN A 247 -15.71 13.69 -11.79
CA ASN A 247 -15.51 12.25 -11.92
C ASN A 247 -15.83 11.52 -10.60
N ASP A 248 -16.44 10.33 -10.67
CA ASP A 248 -16.66 9.45 -9.51
C ASP A 248 -15.49 8.46 -9.31
N GLY A 249 -14.33 8.83 -9.83
CA GLY A 249 -13.22 7.93 -10.15
C GLY A 249 -12.15 7.77 -9.07
N ASN A 250 -11.03 7.19 -9.50
CA ASN A 250 -9.97 6.64 -8.65
C ASN A 250 -8.84 7.61 -8.26
N VAL A 251 -8.98 8.90 -8.58
CA VAL A 251 -8.02 9.95 -8.19
C VAL A 251 -8.79 11.17 -7.71
N ASP A 252 -8.18 11.95 -6.82
CA ASP A 252 -8.68 13.28 -6.47
C ASP A 252 -8.87 14.19 -7.70
N ALA A 253 -10.11 14.62 -7.96
CA ALA A 253 -10.44 15.39 -9.15
C ALA A 253 -11.46 16.49 -8.91
N MET A 254 -11.15 17.70 -9.42
CA MET A 254 -12.01 18.88 -9.31
C MET A 254 -12.56 19.33 -10.64
N THR A 255 -13.76 19.91 -10.60
CA THR A 255 -14.22 20.85 -11.62
C THR A 255 -13.48 22.17 -11.50
N LEU A 256 -13.04 22.72 -12.63
CA LEU A 256 -12.47 24.06 -12.69
C LEU A 256 -13.55 25.16 -12.62
N PRO A 257 -13.25 26.33 -12.02
CA PRO A 257 -14.08 27.52 -12.23
C PRO A 257 -14.04 27.94 -13.71
N ASP A 258 -15.12 28.58 -14.18
CA ASP A 258 -15.27 28.93 -15.61
C ASP A 258 -14.12 29.78 -16.16
N SER A 259 -13.50 30.61 -15.33
CA SER A 259 -12.32 31.40 -15.68
C SER A 259 -11.11 30.56 -16.08
N SER A 260 -10.99 29.34 -15.55
CA SER A 260 -9.81 28.49 -15.67
C SER A 260 -10.03 27.31 -16.63
N LYS A 261 -11.27 26.99 -17.00
CA LYS A 261 -11.58 25.99 -18.05
C LYS A 261 -10.92 26.34 -19.38
N ASN A 262 -10.89 27.63 -19.74
CA ASN A 262 -10.31 28.07 -21.00
C ASN A 262 -8.78 27.92 -21.06
N SER A 263 -8.08 28.12 -19.94
CA SER A 263 -6.62 27.93 -19.90
C SER A 263 -6.27 26.45 -19.92
N CYS A 264 -7.05 25.63 -19.21
CA CYS A 264 -6.84 24.20 -19.10
C CYS A 264 -7.35 23.35 -20.26
N GLN A 265 -8.30 23.89 -21.04
CA GLN A 265 -9.03 23.16 -22.09
C GLN A 265 -9.74 21.89 -21.61
N SER A 266 -9.93 21.75 -20.29
CA SER A 266 -10.66 20.66 -19.68
C SER A 266 -11.63 21.23 -18.64
N ASP A 267 -12.75 20.54 -18.43
CA ASP A 267 -13.69 20.86 -17.35
C ASP A 267 -13.15 20.39 -15.99
N CYS A 268 -12.22 19.43 -16.03
CA CYS A 268 -11.76 18.71 -14.86
C CYS A 268 -10.25 18.55 -14.83
N ILE A 269 -9.72 18.56 -13.62
CA ILE A 269 -8.29 18.42 -13.36
C ILE A 269 -8.09 17.42 -12.24
N ILE A 270 -6.85 16.96 -12.09
CA ILE A 270 -6.40 16.33 -10.86
C ILE A 270 -6.03 17.46 -9.89
N GLY A 271 -6.57 17.40 -8.68
CA GLY A 271 -6.33 18.37 -7.61
C GLY A 271 -6.26 17.67 -6.27
N TRP A 272 -6.14 18.41 -5.16
CA TRP A 272 -6.07 17.86 -3.78
C TRP A 272 -5.02 16.80 -3.47
N THR A 273 -4.15 16.50 -4.43
CA THR A 273 -3.15 15.45 -4.36
C THR A 273 -2.42 15.33 -3.03
N SER A 274 -2.21 14.12 -2.58
CA SER A 274 -1.39 13.80 -1.43
C SER A 274 0.08 13.55 -1.83
N PRO A 275 1.04 13.75 -0.91
CA PRO A 275 2.43 13.42 -1.16
C PRO A 275 2.59 11.97 -1.62
N LYS A 276 3.38 11.77 -2.67
CA LYS A 276 3.73 10.49 -3.32
C LYS A 276 2.67 9.86 -4.23
N GLU A 277 1.49 10.46 -4.35
CA GLU A 277 0.53 10.06 -5.37
C GLU A 277 1.09 10.23 -6.77
N TYR A 278 0.51 9.50 -7.72
CA TYR A 278 0.92 9.64 -9.11
C TYR A 278 -0.17 9.28 -10.10
N VAL A 279 0.01 9.78 -11.33
CA VAL A 279 -0.69 9.31 -12.53
C VAL A 279 0.29 8.98 -13.65
N GLU A 280 -0.11 8.07 -14.52
CA GLU A 280 0.71 7.50 -15.58
C GLU A 280 0.07 7.63 -16.95
N TYR A 281 0.88 7.98 -17.95
CA TYR A 281 0.48 8.09 -19.36
C TYR A 281 1.34 7.15 -20.19
N ALA A 282 0.75 6.07 -20.69
CA ALA A 282 1.39 5.18 -21.64
C ALA A 282 1.45 5.81 -23.04
N PHE A 283 2.62 5.82 -23.67
CA PHE A 283 2.82 6.38 -24.99
C PHE A 283 3.80 5.58 -25.84
N ARG A 284 3.71 5.72 -27.17
CA ARG A 284 4.65 5.15 -28.14
C ARG A 284 5.48 6.22 -28.83
N ALA A 285 6.80 6.04 -28.84
CA ALA A 285 7.74 6.77 -29.67
C ALA A 285 8.03 5.97 -30.94
N GLU A 286 7.70 6.52 -32.11
CA GLU A 286 7.88 5.82 -33.40
C GLU A 286 9.35 5.72 -33.84
N SER A 287 10.22 6.51 -33.24
CA SER A 287 11.66 6.49 -33.47
C SER A 287 12.40 7.01 -32.24
N LYS A 288 13.67 6.61 -32.11
CA LYS A 288 14.58 7.21 -31.12
C LYS A 288 14.64 8.71 -31.33
N SER A 289 14.30 9.48 -30.30
CA SER A 289 14.19 10.94 -30.39
C SER A 289 14.39 11.59 -29.03
N THR A 290 14.72 12.88 -29.03
CA THR A 290 14.64 13.72 -27.83
C THR A 290 13.25 14.34 -27.78
N ILE A 291 12.47 13.99 -26.78
CA ILE A 291 11.12 14.53 -26.56
C ILE A 291 11.14 15.64 -25.51
N GLN A 292 10.17 16.55 -25.58
CA GLN A 292 9.89 17.51 -24.53
C GLN A 292 8.57 17.18 -23.84
N VAL A 293 8.66 16.66 -22.63
CA VAL A 293 7.52 16.47 -21.73
C VAL A 293 7.16 17.81 -21.11
N SER A 294 5.87 18.15 -21.13
CA SER A 294 5.32 19.39 -20.60
C SER A 294 4.15 19.03 -19.68
N ALA A 295 4.22 19.43 -18.41
CA ALA A 295 3.11 19.31 -17.47
C ALA A 295 2.53 20.70 -17.20
N TYR A 296 1.22 20.83 -17.29
CA TYR A 296 0.52 22.09 -16.99
C TYR A 296 -0.03 22.03 -15.57
N VAL A 297 0.60 22.77 -14.66
CA VAL A 297 0.44 22.59 -13.21
C VAL A 297 0.21 23.89 -12.47
N ALA A 298 -0.47 23.82 -11.32
CA ALA A 298 -0.71 24.93 -10.40
C ALA A 298 -0.55 24.48 -8.94
N SER A 299 -0.41 25.44 -8.02
CA SER A 299 -0.39 25.22 -6.57
C SER A 299 -0.76 26.50 -5.83
N ASP A 300 -0.93 26.41 -4.51
CA ASP A 300 -1.28 27.56 -3.66
C ASP A 300 -0.41 28.81 -3.87
N LEU A 301 -1.01 29.97 -3.62
CA LEU A 301 -0.32 31.26 -3.77
C LEU A 301 0.90 31.33 -2.84
N ASP A 302 2.03 31.76 -3.39
CA ASP A 302 3.35 31.85 -2.73
C ASP A 302 3.89 30.52 -2.19
N LYS A 303 3.33 29.38 -2.60
CA LYS A 303 3.81 28.04 -2.23
C LYS A 303 4.03 27.18 -3.45
N THR A 304 5.29 27.11 -3.89
CA THR A 304 5.70 26.11 -4.89
C THR A 304 5.68 24.72 -4.27
N LYS A 305 5.34 23.72 -5.07
CA LYS A 305 5.30 22.30 -4.73
C LYS A 305 6.20 21.53 -5.67
N GLU A 306 6.95 20.59 -5.13
CA GLU A 306 7.74 19.67 -5.92
C GLU A 306 6.86 18.57 -6.50
N PHE A 307 7.08 18.29 -7.78
CA PHE A 307 6.56 17.13 -8.48
C PHE A 307 7.66 16.54 -9.35
N ARG A 308 7.55 15.27 -9.69
CA ARG A 308 8.55 14.56 -10.49
C ARG A 308 7.93 14.00 -11.76
N LEU A 309 8.58 14.22 -12.88
CA LEU A 309 8.33 13.51 -14.13
C LEU A 309 9.35 12.37 -14.23
N GLU A 310 8.90 11.15 -14.47
CA GLU A 310 9.80 10.01 -14.66
C GLU A 310 9.29 9.08 -15.77
N LEU A 311 10.22 8.46 -16.49
CA LEU A 311 9.89 7.37 -17.40
C LEU A 311 10.00 6.06 -16.61
N VAL A 312 8.89 5.36 -16.42
CA VAL A 312 8.84 4.15 -15.57
C VAL A 312 9.71 3.07 -16.19
N GLY A 313 10.54 2.44 -15.35
CA GLY A 313 11.51 1.43 -15.80
C GLY A 313 12.76 2.01 -16.48
N GLU A 314 12.84 3.33 -16.62
CA GLU A 314 14.02 4.03 -17.14
C GLU A 314 14.67 4.86 -16.03
N SER A 315 16.00 4.92 -15.97
CA SER A 315 16.74 5.80 -15.04
C SER A 315 16.71 7.27 -15.50
N LYS A 316 15.53 7.77 -15.88
CA LYS A 316 15.30 9.10 -16.45
C LYS A 316 14.17 9.78 -15.69
N SER A 317 14.49 10.89 -15.02
CA SER A 317 13.51 11.69 -14.28
C SER A 317 13.94 13.15 -14.15
N ALA A 318 12.98 14.04 -13.90
CA ALA A 318 13.22 15.42 -13.49
C ALA A 318 12.30 15.83 -12.36
N VAL A 319 12.87 16.42 -11.29
CA VAL A 319 12.11 17.09 -10.22
C VAL A 319 11.91 18.55 -10.62
N LEU A 320 10.66 18.99 -10.61
CA LEU A 320 10.22 20.31 -11.04
C LEU A 320 9.38 20.95 -9.93
N LYS A 321 9.18 22.27 -10.03
CA LYS A 321 8.36 23.03 -9.09
C LYS A 321 7.17 23.65 -9.79
N THR A 322 6.00 23.59 -9.16
CA THR A 322 4.81 24.35 -9.57
C THR A 322 5.08 25.87 -9.49
N PRO A 323 4.24 26.72 -10.10
CA PRO A 323 4.44 28.17 -10.08
C PRO A 323 4.22 28.84 -8.71
N GLY A 324 3.37 28.29 -7.85
CA GLY A 324 2.96 29.00 -6.63
C GLY A 324 2.16 30.27 -6.92
N ALA A 325 1.48 30.34 -8.07
CA ALA A 325 0.72 31.53 -8.50
C ALA A 325 -0.74 31.52 -8.02
N GLY A 326 -1.21 30.43 -7.41
CA GLY A 326 -2.59 30.22 -7.03
C GLY A 326 -3.14 28.92 -7.61
N TRP A 327 -4.13 28.31 -6.93
CA TRP A 327 -4.66 26.99 -7.25
C TRP A 327 -5.19 26.82 -8.67
N PHE A 328 -5.57 27.91 -9.33
CA PHE A 328 -6.12 27.90 -10.69
C PHE A 328 -5.29 28.71 -11.69
N GLU A 329 -4.08 29.11 -11.28
CA GLU A 329 -3.11 29.83 -12.10
C GLU A 329 -2.05 28.84 -12.61
N PHE A 330 -2.38 28.17 -13.71
CA PHE A 330 -1.57 27.10 -14.28
C PHE A 330 -0.41 27.63 -15.12
N GLU A 331 0.77 27.03 -14.95
CA GLU A 331 1.94 27.26 -15.79
C GLU A 331 2.54 25.96 -16.32
N VAL A 332 3.12 26.02 -17.51
CA VAL A 332 3.78 24.87 -18.11
C VAL A 332 5.18 24.70 -17.51
N ARG A 333 5.49 23.47 -17.13
CA ARG A 333 6.82 23.02 -16.69
C ARG A 333 7.31 21.92 -17.62
N THR A 334 8.56 22.02 -18.05
CA THR A 334 9.08 21.17 -19.12
C THR A 334 10.30 20.37 -18.70
N TRP A 335 10.42 19.18 -19.28
CA TRP A 335 11.56 18.30 -19.16
C TRP A 335 11.91 17.71 -20.52
N LYS A 336 13.18 17.84 -20.94
CA LYS A 336 13.70 17.23 -22.17
C LYS A 336 14.39 15.92 -21.83
N VAL A 337 14.07 14.87 -22.58
CA VAL A 337 14.57 13.53 -22.34
C VAL A 337 14.69 12.75 -23.65
N ASP A 338 15.77 11.99 -23.78
CA ASP A 338 15.93 11.06 -24.90
C ASP A 338 15.11 9.79 -24.64
N VAL A 339 14.38 9.33 -25.65
CA VAL A 339 13.64 8.06 -25.63
C VAL A 339 14.08 7.19 -26.79
N GLU A 340 14.05 5.88 -26.58
CA GLU A 340 14.25 4.92 -27.67
C GLU A 340 12.96 4.78 -28.49
N GLN A 341 13.02 4.08 -29.63
CA GLN A 341 11.81 3.68 -30.32
C GLN A 341 11.09 2.61 -29.48
N GLY A 342 9.80 2.78 -29.24
CA GLY A 342 9.00 1.79 -28.52
C GLY A 342 7.94 2.40 -27.63
N ASP A 343 7.46 1.58 -26.70
CA ASP A 343 6.45 1.95 -25.72
C ASP A 343 7.11 2.42 -24.43
N HIS A 344 6.54 3.44 -23.83
CA HIS A 344 7.03 4.11 -22.64
C HIS A 344 5.86 4.47 -21.72
N ILE A 345 6.15 4.67 -20.44
CA ILE A 345 5.18 5.17 -19.46
C ILE A 345 5.77 6.42 -18.83
N LEU A 346 5.11 7.56 -19.02
CA LEU A 346 5.40 8.77 -18.27
C LEU A 346 4.60 8.77 -16.98
N ARG A 347 5.28 8.81 -15.83
CA ARG A 347 4.64 9.00 -14.52
C ARG A 347 4.86 10.43 -14.03
N VAL A 348 3.77 11.05 -13.57
CA VAL A 348 3.77 12.33 -12.87
C VAL A 348 3.55 12.05 -11.38
N VAL A 349 4.57 12.25 -10.55
CA VAL A 349 4.52 12.01 -9.10
C VAL A 349 4.37 13.34 -8.36
N PHE A 350 3.35 13.44 -7.51
CA PHE A 350 3.09 14.61 -6.67
C PHE A 350 3.95 14.52 -5.39
N VAL A 351 5.21 14.93 -5.47
CA VAL A 351 6.19 14.75 -4.38
C VAL A 351 5.74 15.40 -3.08
N ASP A 352 5.30 16.66 -3.15
CA ASP A 352 4.81 17.42 -1.98
C ASP A 352 3.28 17.35 -1.79
N GLY A 353 2.56 16.64 -2.68
CA GLY A 353 1.12 16.78 -2.83
C GLY A 353 0.71 18.21 -3.18
N LEU A 354 -0.55 18.56 -2.91
CA LEU A 354 -1.13 19.88 -3.04
C LEU A 354 -0.80 20.55 -4.38
N THR A 355 -0.80 19.74 -5.43
CA THR A 355 -0.48 20.11 -6.79
C THR A 355 -1.69 19.84 -7.65
N ASN A 356 -2.11 20.86 -8.39
CA ASN A 356 -3.14 20.72 -9.40
C ASN A 356 -2.47 20.40 -10.74
N LEU A 357 -2.85 19.29 -11.36
CA LEU A 357 -2.40 18.90 -12.70
C LEU A 357 -3.55 19.01 -13.67
N CYS A 358 -3.34 19.74 -14.74
CA CYS A 358 -4.34 20.03 -15.74
C CYS A 358 -4.21 19.19 -17.01
N SER A 359 -2.99 19.08 -17.54
CA SER A 359 -2.72 18.29 -18.73
C SER A 359 -1.24 17.96 -18.85
N VAL A 360 -0.95 16.96 -19.68
CA VAL A 360 0.40 16.57 -20.05
C VAL A 360 0.52 16.60 -21.57
N LYS A 361 1.66 17.07 -22.08
CA LYS A 361 1.96 17.14 -23.50
C LYS A 361 3.37 16.66 -23.78
N ILE A 362 3.55 15.84 -24.81
CA ILE A 362 4.86 15.41 -25.32
C ILE A 362 5.01 15.87 -26.78
N ASN A 363 6.10 16.58 -27.07
CA ASN A 363 6.46 17.03 -28.44
C ASN A 363 7.83 16.51 -28.88
#